data_AF-A0A2K3KWD5-F1
#
_entry.id   AF-A0A2K3KWD5-F1
#
_cell.length_a   1.000
_cell.length_b   1.000
_cell.length_c   1.000
_cell.angle_alpha   90.00
_cell.angle_beta   90.00
_cell.angle_gamma   90.00
#
_symmetry.space_group_name_H-M   'P 1'
#
loop_
_entity.id
_entity.type
_entity.pdbx_description
1 polymer ?
#
loop_
_entity_poly.entity_id
_entity_poly.type
_entity_poly.pdbx_seq_one_letter_code
_entity_poly.pdbx_strand_id
1 'polypeptide(L)'
;MEEQRVSHLQGAKWILHYIKAISWSSKKQPVVALSTAEAEYIAATSCATQTVWLRRILEVMHHKQDSPTEILCDNKSAIALSKNPVFHGRSKHIDIRFHKIRELVDEKEVVIEYCPT
;
A
#
# COMPACT_ATOMS: atom_id res chain seq x y z
N MET A 1 31.92 -11.08 -20.77
CA MET A 1 31.44 -10.49 -19.50
C MET A 1 30.02 -9.93 -19.61
N GLU A 2 29.57 -9.46 -20.79
CA GLU A 2 28.19 -8.98 -20.99
C GLU A 2 27.13 -10.11 -20.91
N GLU A 3 27.48 -11.32 -21.35
CA GLU A 3 26.57 -12.47 -21.45
C GLU A 3 26.08 -13.00 -20.09
N GLN A 4 26.88 -12.84 -19.02
CA GLN A 4 26.47 -13.16 -17.65
C GLN A 4 25.52 -12.10 -17.05
N ARG A 5 25.58 -10.83 -17.48
CA ARG A 5 24.64 -9.80 -16.99
C ARG A 5 23.23 -10.02 -17.52
N VAL A 6 23.11 -10.50 -18.76
CA VAL A 6 21.80 -10.76 -19.40
C VAL A 6 21.09 -11.95 -18.72
N SER A 7 21.82 -12.99 -18.28
CA SER A 7 21.22 -14.14 -17.59
C SER A 7 20.71 -13.80 -16.17
N HIS A 8 21.41 -12.92 -15.44
CA HIS A 8 20.97 -12.43 -14.13
C HIS A 8 19.70 -11.57 -14.22
N LEU A 9 19.60 -10.70 -15.23
CA LEU A 9 18.40 -9.90 -15.48
C LEU A 9 17.21 -10.77 -15.93
N GLN A 10 17.48 -11.80 -16.74
CA GLN A 10 16.46 -12.76 -17.13
C GLN A 10 15.94 -13.54 -15.91
N GLY A 11 16.83 -14.03 -15.04
CA GLY A 11 16.48 -14.77 -13.82
C GLY A 11 15.62 -13.98 -12.83
N ALA A 12 15.93 -12.70 -12.61
CA ALA A 12 15.10 -11.80 -11.79
C ALA A 12 13.70 -11.60 -12.38
N LYS A 13 13.61 -11.52 -13.72
CA LYS A 13 12.34 -11.43 -14.45
C LYS A 13 11.49 -12.69 -14.32
N TRP A 14 12.11 -13.88 -14.27
CA TRP A 14 11.43 -15.16 -14.02
C TRP A 14 10.92 -15.31 -12.58
N ILE A 15 11.69 -14.83 -11.59
CA ILE A 15 11.32 -14.87 -10.17
C ILE A 15 10.10 -13.97 -9.92
N LEU A 16 10.04 -12.79 -10.54
CA LEU A 16 8.87 -11.89 -10.46
C LEU A 16 7.60 -12.47 -11.11
N HIS A 17 7.72 -13.39 -12.07
CA HIS A 17 6.56 -14.01 -12.72
C HIS A 17 5.88 -15.10 -11.86
N TYR A 18 6.61 -15.77 -10.96
CA TYR A 18 6.10 -16.91 -10.18
C TYR A 18 5.77 -16.60 -8.71
N ILE A 19 6.17 -15.44 -8.18
CA ILE A 19 5.88 -15.07 -6.80
C ILE A 19 4.51 -14.38 -6.73
N LYS A 20 3.48 -15.14 -6.33
CA LYS A 20 2.11 -14.64 -6.10
C LYS A 20 1.96 -13.74 -4.87
N ALA A 21 2.90 -13.76 -3.92
CA ALA A 21 2.92 -12.87 -2.76
C ALA A 21 4.35 -12.50 -2.36
N ILE A 22 4.68 -11.22 -2.43
CA ILE A 22 6.02 -10.70 -2.10
C ILE A 22 6.16 -10.46 -0.59
N SER A 23 5.07 -10.09 0.08
CA SER A 23 5.03 -9.87 1.53
C SER A 23 3.60 -9.97 2.06
N TRP A 24 3.42 -10.53 3.26
CA TRP A 24 2.17 -10.50 3.99
C TRP A 24 2.42 -10.13 5.44
N SER A 25 1.46 -9.47 6.08
CA SER A 25 1.51 -9.22 7.52
C SER A 25 0.12 -9.27 8.12
N SER A 26 0.03 -9.78 9.34
CA SER A 26 -1.16 -9.70 10.18
C SER A 26 -0.72 -9.22 11.55
N LYS A 27 -1.17 -8.02 11.92
CA LYS A 27 -0.74 -7.35 13.14
C LYS A 27 -1.93 -6.78 13.87
N LYS A 28 -1.96 -6.97 15.19
CA LYS A 28 -2.93 -6.30 16.06
C LYS A 28 -2.72 -4.80 15.97
N GLN A 29 -3.79 -4.07 15.66
CA GLN A 29 -3.75 -2.62 15.58
C GLN A 29 -3.46 -2.03 16.96
N PRO A 30 -2.54 -1.05 17.07
CA PRO A 30 -2.15 -0.47 18.36
C PRO A 30 -3.19 0.51 18.92
N VAL A 31 -4.16 0.90 18.09
CA VAL A 31 -5.24 1.81 18.45
C VAL A 31 -6.59 1.10 18.37
N VAL A 32 -7.55 1.57 19.16
CA VAL A 32 -8.93 1.07 19.13
C VAL A 32 -9.66 1.75 17.97
N ALA A 33 -10.12 0.97 16.99
CA ALA A 33 -11.03 1.43 15.96
C ALA A 33 -12.48 1.42 16.47
N LEU A 34 -13.25 2.47 16.20
CA LEU A 34 -14.65 2.58 16.60
C LEU A 34 -15.61 2.05 15.52
N SER A 35 -15.10 1.68 14.36
CA SER A 35 -15.85 1.04 13.28
C SER A 35 -14.96 0.13 12.44
N THR A 36 -15.58 -0.76 11.64
CA THR A 36 -14.86 -1.60 10.67
C THR A 36 -14.16 -0.75 9.61
N ALA A 37 -14.79 0.35 9.15
CA ALA A 37 -14.17 1.29 8.22
C ALA A 37 -12.91 1.94 8.79
N GLU A 38 -12.93 2.30 10.08
CA GLU A 38 -11.72 2.81 10.75
C GLU A 38 -10.65 1.73 10.86
N ALA A 39 -11.02 0.50 11.21
CA ALA A 39 -10.07 -0.62 11.27
C ALA A 39 -9.41 -0.86 9.91
N GLU A 40 -10.18 -0.91 8.83
CA GLU A 40 -9.64 -1.09 7.50
C GLU A 40 -8.82 0.10 7.01
N TYR A 41 -9.19 1.33 7.37
CA TYR A 41 -8.39 2.51 7.06
C TYR A 41 -7.00 2.46 7.71
N ILE A 42 -6.89 2.02 8.97
CA ILE A 42 -5.60 1.78 9.65
C ILE A 42 -4.80 0.69 8.92
N ALA A 43 -5.47 -0.40 8.55
CA ALA A 43 -4.84 -1.53 7.86
C ALA A 43 -4.29 -1.09 6.50
N ALA A 44 -5.10 -0.36 5.71
CA ALA A 44 -4.69 0.23 4.44
C ALA A 44 -3.51 1.20 4.60
N THR A 45 -3.46 1.96 5.69
CA THR A 45 -2.34 2.88 5.95
C THR A 45 -1.04 2.12 6.23
N SER A 46 -1.13 1.02 6.99
CA SER A 46 0.01 0.14 7.25
C SER A 46 0.49 -0.52 5.96
N CYS A 47 -0.44 -1.01 5.14
CA CYS A 47 -0.16 -1.57 3.82
C CYS A 47 0.52 -0.55 2.90
N ALA A 48 0.00 0.68 2.79
CA ALA A 48 0.59 1.73 1.97
C ALA A 48 2.03 2.07 2.39
N THR A 49 2.29 2.14 3.70
CA THR A 49 3.64 2.38 4.22
C THR A 49 4.60 1.24 3.84
N GLN A 50 4.14 -0.01 3.96
CA GLN A 50 4.91 -1.19 3.56
C GLN A 50 5.15 -1.23 2.04
N THR A 51 4.16 -0.86 1.24
CA THR A 51 4.25 -0.76 -0.22
C THR A 51 5.32 0.25 -0.64
N VAL A 52 5.33 1.45 -0.04
CA VAL A 52 6.36 2.46 -0.33
C VAL A 52 7.76 1.99 0.09
N TRP A 53 7.87 1.30 1.22
CA TRP A 53 9.14 0.70 1.64
C TRP A 53 9.63 -0.35 0.64
N LEU A 54 8.75 -1.21 0.13
CA LEU A 54 9.08 -2.19 -0.92
C LEU A 54 9.47 -1.49 -2.24
N ARG A 55 8.76 -0.44 -2.65
CA ARG A 55 9.11 0.37 -3.84
C ARG A 55 10.53 0.92 -3.75
N ARG A 56 10.94 1.44 -2.60
CA ARG A 56 12.31 1.93 -2.35
C ARG A 56 13.35 0.82 -2.44
N ILE A 57 13.06 -0.37 -1.91
CA ILE A 57 13.95 -1.53 -2.02
C ILE A 57 14.10 -1.96 -3.48
N LEU A 58 12.99 -2.02 -4.22
CA LEU A 58 13.00 -2.35 -5.65
C LEU A 58 13.80 -1.32 -6.46
N GLU A 59 13.69 -0.03 -6.13
CA GLU A 59 14.48 1.03 -6.77
C GLU A 59 15.99 0.84 -6.59
N VAL A 60 16.45 0.47 -5.39
CA VAL A 60 17.87 0.12 -5.12
C VAL A 60 18.32 -1.07 -5.96
N MET A 61 17.42 -2.00 -6.27
CA MET A 61 17.66 -3.15 -7.16
C MET A 61 17.43 -2.84 -8.64
N HIS A 62 17.35 -1.56 -9.01
CA HIS A 62 17.12 -1.08 -10.39
C HIS A 62 15.75 -1.49 -10.99
N HIS A 63 14.75 -1.74 -10.14
CA HIS A 63 13.37 -2.04 -10.50
C HIS A 63 12.40 -0.92 -10.06
N LYS A 64 12.73 0.33 -10.41
CA LYS A 64 11.90 1.49 -10.07
C LYS A 64 10.46 1.33 -10.61
N GLN A 65 9.49 1.72 -9.80
CA GLN A 65 8.07 1.72 -10.16
C GLN A 65 7.62 3.17 -10.46
N ASP A 66 7.38 3.50 -11.72
CA ASP A 66 7.03 4.87 -12.10
C ASP A 66 5.52 5.19 -11.94
N SER A 67 4.67 4.15 -11.91
CA SER A 67 3.24 4.30 -11.67
C SER A 67 2.90 4.08 -10.19
N PRO A 68 1.79 4.65 -9.68
CA PRO A 68 1.28 4.34 -8.35
C PRO A 68 1.06 2.84 -8.19
N THR A 69 1.31 2.31 -6.99
CA THR A 69 0.97 0.91 -6.68
C THR A 69 -0.48 0.83 -6.19
N GLU A 70 -1.25 -0.08 -6.78
CA GLU A 70 -2.64 -0.32 -6.41
C GLU A 70 -2.73 -1.11 -5.08
N ILE A 71 -3.57 -0.63 -4.18
CA ILE A 71 -3.93 -1.27 -2.92
C ILE A 71 -5.42 -1.59 -2.98
N LEU A 72 -5.74 -2.87 -2.88
CA LEU A 72 -7.11 -3.35 -2.93
C LEU A 72 -7.73 -3.32 -1.52
N CYS A 73 -8.92 -2.74 -1.39
CA CYS A 73 -9.70 -2.67 -0.16
C CYS A 73 -11.17 -2.97 -0.46
N ASP A 74 -11.81 -3.77 0.38
CA ASP A 74 -13.22 -4.18 0.22
C ASP A 74 -14.21 -3.26 0.96
N ASN A 75 -13.74 -2.20 1.61
CA ASN A 75 -14.58 -1.23 2.29
C ASN A 75 -14.53 0.16 1.67
N LYS A 76 -15.61 0.47 0.94
CA LYS A 76 -15.79 1.78 0.28
C LYS A 76 -15.72 2.96 1.24
N SER A 77 -16.10 2.78 2.51
CA SER A 77 -16.00 3.86 3.51
C SER A 77 -14.54 4.13 3.89
N ALA A 78 -13.72 3.09 4.03
CA ALA A 78 -12.28 3.24 4.25
C ALA A 78 -11.58 3.90 3.04
N ILE A 79 -11.99 3.54 1.82
CA ILE A 79 -11.52 4.19 0.59
C ILE A 79 -11.95 5.66 0.53
N ALA A 80 -13.16 5.98 0.94
CA ALA A 80 -13.61 7.37 1.01
C ALA A 80 -12.78 8.18 2.03
N LEU A 81 -12.44 7.58 3.18
CA LEU A 81 -11.60 8.21 4.21
C LEU A 81 -10.17 8.49 3.73
N SER A 82 -9.62 7.67 2.82
CA SER A 82 -8.30 7.92 2.23
C SER A 82 -8.32 9.00 1.15
N LYS A 83 -9.44 9.19 0.46
CA LYS A 83 -9.59 10.21 -0.59
C LYS A 83 -10.10 11.57 -0.07
N ASN A 84 -10.89 11.60 1.01
CA ASN A 84 -11.51 12.84 1.49
C ASN A 84 -11.75 12.87 3.03
N PRO A 85 -11.33 13.93 3.74
CA PRO A 85 -11.54 14.10 5.19
C PRO A 85 -12.99 14.37 5.64
N VAL A 86 -13.96 14.56 4.75
CA VAL A 86 -15.27 15.18 5.07
C VAL A 86 -16.20 14.37 6.02
N PHE A 87 -15.75 13.26 6.61
CA PHE A 87 -16.51 12.60 7.69
C PHE A 87 -16.34 13.34 9.04
N HIS A 88 -17.29 14.25 9.33
CA HIS A 88 -17.34 15.05 10.55
C HIS A 88 -17.53 14.20 11.83
N GLY A 89 -16.61 14.36 12.79
CA GLY A 89 -16.83 14.07 14.21
C GLY A 89 -16.29 12.74 14.77
N ARG A 90 -16.61 11.59 14.17
CA ARG A 90 -16.31 10.28 14.78
C ARG A 90 -14.91 9.75 14.48
N SER A 91 -14.43 9.95 13.26
CA SER A 91 -13.12 9.42 12.82
C SER A 91 -11.98 10.43 12.95
N LYS A 92 -12.22 11.63 13.48
CA LYS A 92 -11.20 12.69 13.60
C LYS A 92 -9.97 12.24 14.40
N HIS A 93 -10.19 11.49 15.49
CA HIS A 93 -9.12 11.03 16.37
C HIS A 93 -8.14 10.07 15.67
N ILE A 94 -8.66 9.27 14.74
CA ILE A 94 -7.88 8.31 13.97
C ILE A 94 -7.34 8.92 12.69
N ASP A 95 -8.13 9.80 12.07
CA ASP A 95 -7.75 10.53 10.87
C ASP A 95 -6.42 11.28 11.08
N ILE A 96 -6.32 12.04 12.18
CA ILE A 96 -5.09 12.77 12.54
C ILE A 96 -3.86 11.84 12.65
N ARG A 97 -4.04 10.61 13.11
CA ARG A 97 -2.94 9.64 13.30
C ARG A 97 -2.52 8.95 12.01
N PHE A 98 -3.40 8.86 11.02
CA PHE A 98 -3.18 8.09 9.79
C PHE A 98 -3.29 8.95 8.53
N HIS A 99 -2.95 10.23 8.60
CA HIS A 99 -2.83 11.11 7.44
C HIS A 99 -1.83 10.62 6.39
N LYS A 100 -0.89 9.74 6.78
CA LYS A 100 0.16 9.26 5.86
C LYS A 100 -0.40 8.61 4.61
N ILE A 101 -1.49 7.86 4.70
CA ILE A 101 -2.08 7.23 3.51
C ILE A 101 -2.56 8.27 2.49
N ARG A 102 -3.04 9.43 2.96
CA ARG A 102 -3.49 10.51 2.08
C ARG A 102 -2.32 11.17 1.38
N GLU A 103 -1.26 11.49 2.13
CA GLU A 103 -0.02 12.00 1.55
C GLU A 103 0.49 11.08 0.45
N LEU A 104 0.49 9.76 0.68
CA LEU A 104 0.95 8.79 -0.32
C LEU A 104 0.04 8.69 -1.55
N VAL A 105 -1.26 8.91 -1.39
CA VAL A 105 -2.21 8.99 -2.51
C VAL A 105 -2.03 10.30 -3.29
N ASP A 106 -1.85 11.43 -2.60
CA ASP A 106 -1.63 12.74 -3.19
C ASP A 106 -0.27 12.81 -3.93
N GLU A 107 0.77 12.20 -3.37
CA GLU A 107 2.09 12.01 -3.98
C GLU A 107 2.06 11.02 -5.16
N LYS A 108 0.93 10.34 -5.40
CA LYS A 108 0.76 9.30 -6.44
C LYS A 108 1.71 8.11 -6.27
N GLU A 109 2.14 7.83 -5.04
CA GLU A 109 2.91 6.62 -4.73
C GLU A 109 2.01 5.38 -4.66
N VAL A 110 0.78 5.56 -4.19
CA VAL A 110 -0.23 4.50 -4.09
C VAL A 110 -1.60 4.97 -4.56
N VAL A 111 -2.42 4.03 -5.02
CA VAL A 111 -3.85 4.26 -5.32
C VAL A 111 -4.65 3.18 -4.60
N ILE A 112 -5.81 3.55 -4.05
CA ILE A 112 -6.66 2.62 -3.31
C ILE A 112 -7.92 2.38 -4.11
N GLU A 113 -8.12 1.11 -4.48
CA GLU A 113 -9.21 0.65 -5.34
C GLU A 113 -10.08 -0.38 -4.65
N TYR A 114 -11.36 -0.36 -5.02
CA TYR A 114 -12.36 -1.23 -4.44
C TYR A 114 -12.25 -2.64 -5.02
N CYS A 115 -12.19 -3.65 -4.16
CA CYS A 115 -12.27 -5.05 -4.55
C CYS A 115 -13.53 -5.70 -3.95
N PRO A 116 -14.38 -6.36 -4.75
CA PRO A 116 -15.51 -7.12 -4.23
C PRO A 116 -15.03 -8.35 -3.44
N THR A 117 -15.68 -8.61 -2.31
CA THR A 117 -15.45 -9.78 -1.45
C THR A 117 -16.08 -11.04 -2.02
#